data_AF-A0A1S8BCW9-F1
#
_entry.id   AF-A0A1S8BCW9-F1
#
_cell.length_a   1.000
_cell.length_b   1.000
_cell.length_c   1.000
_cell.angle_alpha   90.00
_cell.angle_beta   90.00
_cell.angle_gamma   90.00
#
_symmetry.space_group_name_H-M   'P 1'
#
loop_
_entity.id
_entity.type
_entity.pdbx_description
1 polymer ?
#
loop_
_entity_poly.entity_id
_entity_poly.type
_entity_poly.pdbx_seq_one_letter_code
_entity_poly.pdbx_strand_id
1 'polypeptide(L)'
;MSKSIVNTVPYPFKFDEPIVTKPGKNGQTQDVSITLKNVRGKIPSLQASRLRTMMLEAHRDPSKILAHCCSYDGLSSRLCEEAGFPLIFLAGYAVASAYGLPDTGYIALQEVCDKIQEAVRQTSVPVMADGDTGYGSPMNVKRTVESFAEAGAAGIMIEDQTWPKRCGHTKGKSVVSRGEAYARIQAACDARDEGKDIFVLARTDSLILGWEEAMARAKEFKRIGVDAVFVEALPDRESMTKCVKELDIPTFANSKSQS
;
A
#
# COMPACT_ATOMS: atom_id res chain seq x y z
N MET A 1 -13.51 -18.93 21.01
CA MET A 1 -12.73 -17.90 21.72
C MET A 1 -13.69 -16.91 22.38
N SER A 2 -13.42 -16.53 23.62
CA SER A 2 -14.27 -15.62 24.41
C SER A 2 -14.35 -14.24 23.75
N LYS A 3 -15.57 -13.72 23.52
CA LYS A 3 -15.82 -12.34 23.04
C LYS A 3 -15.26 -11.24 23.95
N SER A 4 -14.68 -11.62 25.10
CA SER A 4 -14.18 -10.71 26.16
C SER A 4 -12.83 -10.06 25.85
N ILE A 5 -12.07 -10.56 24.85
CA ILE A 5 -10.73 -10.02 24.50
C ILE A 5 -10.81 -9.04 23.32
N VAL A 6 -11.99 -8.87 22.71
CA VAL A 6 -12.15 -7.96 21.58
C VAL A 6 -12.12 -6.52 22.10
N ASN A 7 -11.18 -5.73 21.56
CA ASN A 7 -11.00 -4.33 21.88
C ASN A 7 -12.36 -3.60 21.93
N THR A 8 -12.76 -3.11 23.10
CA THR A 8 -14.05 -2.43 23.30
C THR A 8 -14.04 -1.00 22.82
N VAL A 9 -12.86 -0.47 22.45
CA VAL A 9 -12.73 0.83 21.80
C VAL A 9 -13.00 0.64 20.31
N PRO A 10 -14.17 1.06 19.80
CA PRO A 10 -14.45 1.00 18.38
C PRO A 10 -13.43 1.90 17.68
N TYR A 11 -12.87 1.42 16.57
CA TYR A 11 -12.02 2.24 15.73
C TYR A 11 -12.79 3.53 15.36
N PRO A 12 -12.17 4.72 15.45
CA PRO A 12 -12.89 5.99 15.40
C PRO A 12 -13.55 6.29 14.03
N PHE A 13 -13.27 5.47 13.02
CA PHE A 13 -13.82 5.60 11.68
C PHE A 13 -14.71 4.41 11.37
N LYS A 14 -15.97 4.69 11.01
CA LYS A 14 -16.89 3.70 10.42
C LYS A 14 -16.70 3.74 8.91
N PHE A 15 -16.41 2.58 8.34
CA PHE A 15 -16.40 2.41 6.89
C PHE A 15 -17.76 1.84 6.48
N ASP A 16 -18.30 2.35 5.38
CA ASP A 16 -19.51 1.76 4.81
C ASP A 16 -19.27 0.27 4.59
N GLU A 17 -20.14 -0.56 5.17
CA GLU A 17 -20.21 -1.95 4.76
C GLU A 17 -20.55 -1.97 3.26
N PRO A 18 -19.95 -2.86 2.45
CA PRO A 18 -20.41 -3.03 1.09
C PRO A 18 -21.92 -3.25 1.12
N ILE A 19 -22.66 -2.60 0.22
CA ILE A 19 -24.11 -2.76 0.14
C ILE A 19 -24.39 -4.26 0.04
N VAL A 20 -24.85 -4.86 1.14
CA VAL A 20 -25.30 -6.24 1.16
C VAL A 20 -26.65 -6.22 0.46
N THR A 21 -26.63 -6.28 -0.87
CA THR A 21 -27.82 -6.70 -1.62
C THR A 21 -28.19 -8.07 -1.05
N LYS A 22 -29.42 -8.19 -0.53
CA LYS A 22 -29.95 -9.42 0.07
C LYS A 22 -29.41 -10.65 -0.68
N PRO A 23 -28.80 -11.64 0.01
CA PRO A 23 -28.33 -12.83 -0.67
C PRO A 23 -29.50 -13.43 -1.45
N GLY A 24 -29.25 -13.78 -2.71
CA GLY A 24 -30.24 -14.44 -3.55
C GLY A 24 -30.75 -15.70 -2.86
N LYS A 25 -31.97 -16.13 -3.17
CA LYS A 25 -32.48 -17.40 -2.66
C LYS A 25 -31.57 -18.54 -3.15
N ASN A 26 -31.25 -19.49 -2.27
CA ASN A 26 -30.44 -20.67 -2.64
C ASN A 26 -30.98 -21.31 -3.93
N GLY A 27 -30.12 -21.51 -4.92
CA GLY A 27 -30.46 -22.13 -6.19
C GLY A 27 -31.14 -21.22 -7.23
N GLN A 28 -31.28 -19.91 -6.97
CA GLN A 28 -31.79 -18.95 -7.95
C GLN A 28 -30.68 -17.99 -8.39
N THR A 29 -30.37 -17.99 -9.68
CA THR A 29 -29.54 -16.96 -10.30
C THR A 29 -30.34 -15.67 -10.42
N GLN A 30 -29.74 -14.56 -10.02
CA GLN A 30 -30.31 -13.23 -10.18
C GLN A 30 -29.23 -12.29 -10.69
N ASP A 31 -29.60 -11.38 -11.57
CA ASP A 31 -28.70 -10.34 -12.03
C ASP A 31 -28.50 -9.31 -10.92
N VAL A 32 -27.24 -8.91 -10.69
CA VAL A 32 -26.87 -7.87 -9.72
C VAL A 32 -26.00 -6.84 -10.42
N SER A 33 -26.35 -5.57 -10.28
CA SER A 33 -25.52 -4.46 -10.73
C SER A 33 -24.74 -3.87 -9.57
N ILE A 34 -23.42 -3.74 -9.71
CA ILE A 34 -22.52 -3.16 -8.70
C ILE A 34 -21.87 -1.92 -9.30
N THR A 35 -21.85 -0.81 -8.56
CA THR A 35 -21.12 0.40 -8.93
C THR A 35 -19.91 0.56 -8.01
N LEU A 36 -18.72 0.60 -8.60
CA LEU A 36 -17.46 0.83 -7.88
C LEU A 36 -17.01 2.28 -8.06
N LYS A 37 -16.67 2.96 -6.97
CA LYS A 37 -16.15 4.34 -7.01
C LYS A 37 -14.62 4.32 -7.14
N ASN A 38 -14.03 5.36 -7.71
CA ASN A 38 -12.56 5.54 -7.71
C ASN A 38 -11.79 4.36 -8.34
N VAL A 39 -12.36 3.72 -9.36
CA VAL A 39 -11.66 2.70 -10.15
C VAL A 39 -10.72 3.40 -11.13
N ARG A 40 -9.53 2.85 -11.32
CA ARG A 40 -8.54 3.39 -12.27
C ARG A 40 -8.10 2.39 -13.33
N GLY A 41 -7.85 1.15 -12.93
CA GLY A 41 -7.47 0.10 -13.87
C GLY A 41 -8.57 -0.33 -14.82
N LYS A 42 -8.16 -0.85 -15.99
CA LYS A 42 -9.05 -1.39 -17.03
C LYS A 42 -9.94 -2.53 -16.54
N ILE A 43 -9.40 -3.41 -15.69
CA ILE A 43 -10.16 -4.50 -15.04
C ILE A 43 -10.42 -4.06 -13.58
N PRO A 44 -11.67 -3.73 -13.22
CA PRO A 44 -11.97 -3.19 -11.89
C PRO A 44 -11.64 -4.15 -10.74
N SER A 45 -11.26 -3.58 -9.59
CA SER A 45 -11.02 -4.31 -8.34
C SER A 45 -11.80 -3.65 -7.20
N LEU A 46 -12.70 -4.41 -6.56
CA LEU A 46 -13.47 -3.93 -5.40
C LEU A 46 -12.56 -3.49 -4.26
N GLN A 47 -11.49 -4.26 -3.98
CA GLN A 47 -10.58 -3.97 -2.88
C GLN A 47 -9.74 -2.72 -3.15
N ALA A 48 -9.24 -2.53 -4.39
CA ALA A 48 -8.51 -1.32 -4.77
C ALA A 48 -9.42 -0.08 -4.73
N SER A 49 -10.64 -0.20 -5.25
CA SER A 49 -11.69 0.84 -5.17
C SER A 49 -11.98 1.24 -3.72
N ARG A 50 -12.15 0.27 -2.81
CA ARG A 50 -12.40 0.50 -1.39
C ARG A 50 -11.23 1.22 -0.72
N LEU A 51 -10.01 0.72 -0.92
CA LEU A 51 -8.79 1.33 -0.38
C LEU A 51 -8.62 2.79 -0.83
N ARG A 52 -8.78 3.04 -2.14
CA ARG A 52 -8.65 4.37 -2.72
C ARG A 52 -9.73 5.32 -2.20
N THR A 53 -10.95 4.82 -1.99
CA THR A 53 -12.05 5.59 -1.38
C THR A 53 -11.73 5.98 0.05
N MET A 54 -11.30 5.03 0.88
CA MET A 54 -10.91 5.29 2.27
C MET A 54 -9.80 6.34 2.35
N MET A 55 -8.76 6.20 1.52
CA MET A 55 -7.62 7.12 1.48
C MET A 55 -8.03 8.54 1.10
N LEU A 56 -8.90 8.69 0.10
CA LEU A 56 -9.43 10.00 -0.31
C LEU A 56 -10.32 10.63 0.78
N GLU A 57 -11.12 9.83 1.49
CA GLU A 57 -11.92 10.32 2.61
C GLU A 57 -11.06 10.82 3.75
N ALA A 58 -10.01 10.08 4.11
CA ALA A 58 -9.07 10.50 5.16
C ALA A 58 -8.26 11.73 4.74
N HIS A 59 -7.85 11.83 3.47
CA HIS A 59 -7.13 13.00 2.97
C HIS A 59 -7.97 14.28 3.00
N ARG A 60 -9.28 14.18 2.75
CA ARG A 60 -10.21 15.32 2.75
C ARG A 60 -10.64 15.79 4.14
N ASP A 61 -10.42 14.98 5.16
CA ASP A 61 -10.84 15.26 6.52
C ASP A 61 -9.62 15.22 7.46
N PRO A 62 -9.09 16.38 7.89
CA PRO A 62 -7.89 16.43 8.73
C PRO A 62 -8.08 15.81 10.12
N SER A 63 -9.32 15.47 10.52
CA SER A 63 -9.59 14.74 11.76
C SER A 63 -9.46 13.21 11.60
N LYS A 64 -9.31 12.71 10.36
CA LYS A 64 -9.24 11.29 10.03
C LYS A 64 -7.81 10.84 9.74
N ILE A 65 -7.45 9.68 10.26
CA ILE A 65 -6.18 9.00 9.95
C ILE A 65 -6.48 7.53 9.70
N LEU A 66 -6.06 6.99 8.56
CA LEU A 66 -6.11 5.54 8.33
C LEU A 66 -4.91 4.88 8.99
N ALA A 67 -5.03 4.63 10.29
CA ALA A 67 -4.06 3.81 11.00
C ALA A 67 -4.16 2.36 10.52
N HIS A 68 -3.00 1.74 10.29
CA HIS A 68 -2.86 0.35 9.91
C HIS A 68 -1.70 -0.29 10.67
N CYS A 69 -1.70 -1.62 10.72
CA CYS A 69 -0.58 -2.40 11.21
C CYS A 69 0.14 -3.06 10.03
N CYS A 70 1.42 -3.39 10.27
CA CYS A 70 2.17 -4.26 9.39
C CYS A 70 1.94 -5.72 9.80
N SER A 71 1.68 -6.58 8.81
CA SER A 71 1.63 -8.03 8.97
C SER A 71 2.65 -8.70 8.03
N TYR A 72 2.77 -10.02 8.10
CA TYR A 72 3.75 -10.78 7.29
C TYR A 72 3.25 -12.13 6.78
N ASP A 73 2.07 -12.58 7.21
CA ASP A 73 1.43 -13.83 6.77
C ASP A 73 -0.10 -13.78 6.96
N GLY A 74 -0.79 -14.88 6.64
CA GLY A 74 -2.25 -14.98 6.80
C GLY A 74 -2.74 -14.84 8.25
N LEU A 75 -2.02 -15.42 9.22
CA LEU A 75 -2.42 -15.39 10.63
C LEU A 75 -2.29 -13.99 11.23
N SER A 76 -1.13 -13.36 11.08
CA SER A 76 -0.88 -11.98 11.53
C SER A 76 -1.84 -11.00 10.87
N SER A 77 -2.14 -11.18 9.58
CA SER A 77 -3.13 -10.37 8.84
C SER A 77 -4.53 -10.50 9.44
N ARG A 78 -4.97 -11.73 9.76
CA ARG A 78 -6.26 -11.97 10.43
C ARG A 78 -6.31 -11.31 11.81
N LEU A 79 -5.23 -11.38 12.58
CA LEU A 79 -5.14 -10.72 13.89
C LEU A 79 -5.21 -9.19 13.77
N CYS A 80 -4.60 -8.59 12.74
CA CYS A 80 -4.75 -7.16 12.47
C CYS A 80 -6.21 -6.78 12.18
N GLU A 81 -6.91 -7.56 11.36
CA GLU A 81 -8.34 -7.32 11.08
C GLU A 81 -9.21 -7.50 12.34
N GLU A 82 -8.96 -8.55 13.14
CA GLU A 82 -9.69 -8.78 14.41
C GLU A 82 -9.45 -7.67 15.44
N ALA A 83 -8.29 -7.04 15.41
CA ALA A 83 -7.98 -5.86 16.22
C ALA A 83 -8.69 -4.58 15.73
N GLY A 84 -9.36 -4.63 14.57
CA GLY A 84 -10.16 -3.54 14.01
C GLY A 84 -9.42 -2.63 13.02
N PHE A 85 -8.24 -3.02 12.53
CA PHE A 85 -7.54 -2.25 11.51
C PHE A 85 -8.26 -2.35 10.16
N PRO A 86 -8.51 -1.23 9.46
CA PRO A 86 -9.36 -1.24 8.27
C PRO A 86 -8.61 -1.56 6.98
N LEU A 87 -7.29 -1.70 7.06
CA LEU A 87 -6.42 -2.14 5.97
C LEU A 87 -5.22 -2.89 6.58
N ILE A 88 -4.65 -3.77 5.77
CA ILE A 88 -3.46 -4.54 6.12
C ILE A 88 -2.32 -4.10 5.22
N PHE A 89 -1.11 -3.98 5.76
CA PHE A 89 0.10 -3.75 4.97
C PHE A 89 1.08 -4.90 5.19
N LEU A 90 1.30 -5.73 4.18
CA LEU A 90 2.35 -6.75 4.20
C LEU A 90 3.70 -6.06 4.01
N ALA A 91 4.44 -5.91 5.10
CA ALA A 91 5.70 -5.16 5.11
C ALA A 91 6.86 -6.03 4.63
N GLY A 92 7.66 -5.54 3.68
CA GLY A 92 8.77 -6.29 3.08
C GLY A 92 9.77 -6.80 4.14
N TYR A 93 10.11 -5.93 5.10
CA TYR A 93 10.97 -6.29 6.23
C TYR A 93 10.42 -7.45 7.06
N ALA A 94 9.13 -7.41 7.42
CA ALA A 94 8.52 -8.41 8.29
C ALA A 94 8.35 -9.75 7.56
N VAL A 95 7.98 -9.71 6.28
CA VAL A 95 7.91 -10.90 5.42
C VAL A 95 9.30 -11.54 5.29
N ALA A 96 10.34 -10.79 4.92
CA ALA A 96 11.70 -11.32 4.80
C ALA A 96 12.20 -11.91 6.13
N SER A 97 11.94 -11.21 7.24
CA SER A 97 12.35 -11.66 8.58
C SER A 97 11.65 -12.96 8.99
N ALA A 98 10.41 -13.19 8.56
CA ALA A 98 9.70 -14.46 8.81
C ALA A 98 10.36 -15.66 8.11
N TYR A 99 11.10 -15.42 7.02
CA TYR A 99 11.96 -16.43 6.38
C TYR A 99 13.37 -16.52 7.00
N GLY A 100 13.69 -15.72 8.01
CA GLY A 100 15.05 -15.60 8.55
C GLY A 100 16.02 -14.87 7.60
N LEU A 101 15.49 -14.05 6.68
CA LEU A 101 16.25 -13.38 5.63
C LEU A 101 16.29 -11.85 5.83
N PRO A 102 17.33 -11.16 5.33
CA PRO A 102 17.44 -9.71 5.46
C PRO A 102 16.54 -8.96 4.48
N ASP A 103 16.16 -7.75 4.86
CA ASP A 103 15.31 -6.85 4.08
C ASP A 103 16.09 -6.12 2.97
N THR A 104 16.61 -6.86 2.00
CA THR A 104 17.50 -6.33 0.94
C THR A 104 16.96 -6.52 -0.48
N GLY A 105 15.68 -6.86 -0.60
CA GLY A 105 15.08 -7.33 -1.85
C GLY A 105 15.40 -8.80 -2.12
N TYR A 106 15.80 -9.54 -1.09
CA TYR A 106 16.32 -10.89 -1.26
C TYR A 106 15.24 -11.92 -1.55
N ILE A 107 14.08 -11.80 -0.91
CA ILE A 107 12.94 -12.70 -1.16
C ILE A 107 12.44 -12.49 -2.59
N ALA A 108 12.10 -13.58 -3.26
CA ALA A 108 11.63 -13.56 -4.63
C ALA A 108 10.20 -13.00 -4.72
N LEU A 109 9.88 -12.40 -5.87
CA LEU A 109 8.54 -11.91 -6.18
C LEU A 109 7.43 -12.93 -5.85
N GLN A 110 7.65 -14.20 -6.21
CA GLN A 110 6.66 -15.26 -5.99
C GLN A 110 6.39 -15.51 -4.50
N GLU A 111 7.42 -15.43 -3.64
CA GLU A 111 7.26 -15.62 -2.19
C GLU A 111 6.36 -14.53 -1.59
N VAL A 112 6.47 -13.29 -2.10
CA VAL A 112 5.58 -12.19 -1.67
C VAL A 112 4.15 -12.39 -2.21
N CYS A 113 4.00 -12.84 -3.47
CA CYS A 113 2.70 -13.20 -4.02
C CYS A 113 1.99 -14.28 -3.17
N ASP A 114 2.72 -15.28 -2.71
CA ASP A 114 2.17 -16.33 -1.86
C ASP A 114 1.68 -15.76 -0.51
N LYS A 115 2.41 -14.82 0.09
CA LYS A 115 1.99 -14.10 1.30
C LYS A 115 0.77 -13.20 1.09
N ILE A 116 0.68 -12.53 -0.06
CA ILE A 116 -0.53 -11.77 -0.44
C ILE A 116 -1.74 -12.71 -0.47
N GLN A 117 -1.62 -13.86 -1.14
CA GLN A 117 -2.72 -14.81 -1.23
C GLN A 117 -3.09 -15.41 0.13
N GLU A 118 -2.12 -15.70 1.00
CA GLU A 118 -2.37 -16.10 2.39
C GLU A 118 -3.22 -15.06 3.14
N ALA A 119 -2.84 -13.79 3.08
CA ALA A 119 -3.55 -12.70 3.76
C ALA A 119 -4.96 -12.47 3.19
N VAL A 120 -5.10 -12.40 1.86
CA VAL A 120 -6.38 -12.16 1.18
C VAL A 120 -7.36 -13.30 1.42
N ARG A 121 -6.91 -14.55 1.55
CA ARG A 121 -7.79 -15.69 1.91
C ARG A 121 -8.35 -15.60 3.32
N GLN A 122 -7.67 -14.92 4.24
CA GLN A 122 -8.02 -14.87 5.65
C GLN A 122 -8.70 -13.57 6.07
N THR A 123 -8.80 -12.58 5.20
CA THR A 123 -9.25 -11.23 5.56
C THR A 123 -10.21 -10.63 4.55
N SER A 124 -11.08 -9.73 5.01
CA SER A 124 -12.08 -9.05 4.18
C SER A 124 -11.72 -7.59 3.87
N VAL A 125 -10.78 -7.02 4.64
CA VAL A 125 -10.25 -5.67 4.45
C VAL A 125 -9.21 -5.61 3.31
N PRO A 126 -8.98 -4.44 2.70
CA PRO A 126 -7.94 -4.27 1.68
C PRO A 126 -6.54 -4.65 2.19
N VAL A 127 -5.82 -5.44 1.41
CA VAL A 127 -4.42 -5.81 1.68
C VAL A 127 -3.50 -5.05 0.73
N MET A 128 -2.61 -4.23 1.26
CA MET A 128 -1.48 -3.65 0.54
C MET A 128 -0.23 -4.50 0.75
N ALA A 129 0.69 -4.49 -0.20
CA ALA A 129 1.97 -5.17 -0.08
C ALA A 129 3.15 -4.29 -0.51
N ASP A 130 4.28 -4.51 0.13
CA ASP A 130 5.57 -3.93 -0.23
C ASP A 130 6.11 -4.59 -1.51
N GLY A 131 6.25 -3.82 -2.59
CA GLY A 131 6.82 -4.25 -3.85
C GLY A 131 8.32 -3.95 -3.96
N ASP A 132 8.96 -3.49 -2.88
CA ASP A 132 10.33 -3.03 -2.84
C ASP A 132 10.59 -2.02 -3.98
N THR A 133 11.64 -2.26 -4.77
CA THR A 133 12.00 -1.46 -5.95
C THR A 133 11.37 -1.97 -7.25
N GLY A 134 10.51 -3.00 -7.18
CA GLY A 134 9.88 -3.65 -8.32
C GLY A 134 10.76 -4.70 -9.03
N TYR A 135 11.71 -5.31 -8.31
CA TYR A 135 12.47 -6.49 -8.73
C TYR A 135 13.23 -6.35 -10.07
N GLY A 136 13.68 -5.14 -10.40
CA GLY A 136 14.58 -4.89 -11.54
C GLY A 136 14.26 -3.62 -12.31
N SER A 137 14.14 -3.77 -13.64
CA SER A 137 13.86 -2.68 -14.57
C SER A 137 12.39 -2.24 -14.53
N PRO A 138 11.99 -1.14 -15.21
CA PRO A 138 10.58 -0.77 -15.35
C PRO A 138 9.67 -1.90 -15.88
N MET A 139 10.18 -2.82 -16.70
CA MET A 139 9.41 -4.00 -17.13
C MET A 139 9.20 -5.03 -16.02
N ASN A 140 10.16 -5.15 -15.12
CA ASN A 140 9.98 -5.94 -13.90
C ASN A 140 8.93 -5.30 -12.99
N VAL A 141 8.94 -3.96 -12.87
CA VAL A 141 7.92 -3.23 -12.11
C VAL A 141 6.52 -3.52 -12.66
N LYS A 142 6.31 -3.46 -13.99
CA LYS A 142 5.01 -3.84 -14.60
C LYS A 142 4.59 -5.24 -14.17
N ARG A 143 5.47 -6.23 -14.37
CA ARG A 143 5.21 -7.62 -13.98
C ARG A 143 4.89 -7.76 -12.48
N THR A 144 5.59 -7.03 -11.62
CA THR A 144 5.36 -7.05 -10.16
C THR A 144 3.98 -6.52 -9.81
N VAL A 145 3.58 -5.37 -10.39
CA VAL A 145 2.26 -4.78 -10.16
C VAL A 145 1.16 -5.73 -10.64
N GLU A 146 1.29 -6.29 -11.83
CA GLU A 146 0.37 -7.28 -12.39
C GLU A 146 0.26 -8.52 -11.47
N SER A 147 1.40 -9.08 -11.05
CA SER A 147 1.45 -10.26 -10.18
C SER A 147 0.78 -10.01 -8.83
N PHE A 148 0.98 -8.84 -8.23
CA PHE A 148 0.35 -8.48 -6.96
C PHE A 148 -1.16 -8.30 -7.11
N ALA A 149 -1.60 -7.64 -8.18
CA ALA A 149 -3.02 -7.46 -8.48
C ALA A 149 -3.71 -8.82 -8.74
N GLU A 150 -3.05 -9.73 -9.45
CA GLU A 150 -3.51 -11.11 -9.68
C GLU A 150 -3.58 -11.92 -8.38
N ALA A 151 -2.57 -11.80 -7.51
CA ALA A 151 -2.56 -12.42 -6.18
C ALA A 151 -3.65 -11.88 -5.23
N GLY A 152 -4.25 -10.74 -5.56
CA GLY A 152 -5.40 -10.17 -4.85
C GLY A 152 -5.08 -8.94 -4.00
N ALA A 153 -3.87 -8.39 -4.10
CA ALA A 153 -3.53 -7.16 -3.39
C ALA A 153 -4.44 -6.00 -3.85
N ALA A 154 -4.91 -5.23 -2.89
CA ALA A 154 -5.63 -3.99 -3.11
C ALA A 154 -4.68 -2.84 -3.47
N GLY A 155 -3.42 -2.92 -3.04
CA GLY A 155 -2.41 -1.91 -3.30
C GLY A 155 -0.99 -2.44 -3.26
N ILE A 156 -0.09 -1.68 -3.87
CA ILE A 156 1.34 -1.95 -3.93
C ILE A 156 2.12 -0.67 -3.63
N MET A 157 3.23 -0.80 -2.89
CA MET A 157 4.23 0.24 -2.74
C MET A 157 5.44 -0.03 -3.65
N ILE A 158 5.94 0.99 -4.36
CA ILE A 158 7.20 0.94 -5.12
C ILE A 158 8.10 2.09 -4.66
N GLU A 159 9.38 1.81 -4.40
CA GLU A 159 10.37 2.78 -3.94
C GLU A 159 11.50 3.08 -4.94
N ASP A 160 12.17 4.22 -4.74
CA ASP A 160 13.25 4.73 -5.59
C ASP A 160 14.67 4.42 -5.09
N GLN A 161 14.83 3.43 -4.21
CA GLN A 161 16.14 2.98 -3.77
C GLN A 161 16.93 2.28 -4.89
N THR A 162 18.25 2.33 -4.79
CA THR A 162 19.16 1.49 -5.59
C THR A 162 19.09 0.03 -5.14
N TRP A 163 19.36 -0.91 -6.03
CA TRP A 163 19.52 -2.33 -5.67
C TRP A 163 20.97 -2.66 -5.25
N PRO A 164 21.20 -3.52 -4.24
CA PRO A 164 20.20 -4.04 -3.30
C PRO A 164 19.67 -2.92 -2.42
N LYS A 165 18.36 -2.94 -2.17
CA LYS A 165 17.71 -1.94 -1.32
C LYS A 165 18.04 -2.17 0.15
N ARG A 166 17.69 -1.20 1.01
CA ARG A 166 17.83 -1.32 2.46
C ARG A 166 16.55 -0.86 3.14
N CYS A 167 16.33 -1.34 4.37
CA CYS A 167 15.26 -0.82 5.21
C CYS A 167 15.38 0.72 5.37
N GLY A 168 14.24 1.43 5.28
CA GLY A 168 14.12 2.89 5.31
C GLY A 168 14.81 3.59 6.48
N HIS A 169 15.07 2.88 7.57
CA HIS A 169 15.70 3.45 8.76
C HIS A 169 17.18 3.10 8.91
N THR A 170 17.76 2.32 8.00
CA THR A 170 19.16 1.88 8.07
C THR A 170 20.09 2.91 7.41
N LYS A 171 21.31 3.09 7.94
CA LYS A 171 22.33 3.94 7.32
C LYS A 171 22.82 3.33 5.99
N GLY A 172 23.28 4.19 5.08
CA GLY A 172 23.86 3.76 3.80
C GLY A 172 22.84 3.43 2.70
N LYS A 173 21.62 3.98 2.78
CA LYS A 173 20.68 3.99 1.66
C LYS A 173 21.22 4.89 0.54
N SER A 174 20.85 4.54 -0.68
CA SER A 174 21.03 5.37 -1.87
C SER A 174 19.79 5.26 -2.75
N VAL A 175 19.51 6.31 -3.50
CA VAL A 175 18.39 6.36 -4.44
C VAL A 175 18.91 6.40 -5.87
N VAL A 176 18.12 5.86 -6.79
CA VAL A 176 18.45 5.91 -8.23
C VAL A 176 18.32 7.33 -8.77
N SER A 177 18.77 7.54 -10.00
CA SER A 177 18.55 8.80 -10.72
C SER A 177 17.05 9.16 -10.79
N ARG A 178 16.73 10.45 -10.91
CA ARG A 178 15.33 10.91 -11.08
C ARG A 178 14.65 10.20 -12.26
N GLY A 179 15.34 10.10 -13.40
CA GLY A 179 14.80 9.45 -14.60
C GLY A 179 14.44 7.99 -14.37
N GLU A 180 15.29 7.24 -13.67
CA GLU A 180 14.99 5.84 -13.33
C GLU A 180 13.84 5.72 -12.33
N ALA A 181 13.81 6.56 -11.30
CA ALA A 181 12.71 6.59 -10.33
C ALA A 181 11.37 6.88 -11.02
N TYR A 182 11.33 7.87 -11.90
CA TYR A 182 10.13 8.24 -12.65
C TYR A 182 9.70 7.11 -13.60
N ALA A 183 10.64 6.45 -14.27
CA ALA A 183 10.34 5.32 -15.15
C ALA A 183 9.72 4.14 -14.40
N ARG A 184 10.20 3.83 -13.18
CA ARG A 184 9.60 2.78 -12.33
C ARG A 184 8.17 3.15 -11.91
N ILE A 185 7.95 4.37 -11.43
CA ILE A 185 6.62 4.81 -10.99
C ILE A 185 5.64 4.92 -12.16
N GLN A 186 6.10 5.38 -13.33
CA GLN A 186 5.30 5.38 -14.55
C GLN A 186 4.91 3.96 -14.94
N ALA A 187 5.86 3.02 -14.97
CA ALA A 187 5.56 1.63 -15.27
C ALA A 187 4.54 1.01 -14.30
N ALA A 188 4.62 1.35 -13.01
CA ALA A 188 3.64 0.90 -12.03
C ALA A 188 2.23 1.44 -12.30
N CYS A 189 2.13 2.72 -12.67
CA CYS A 189 0.87 3.35 -13.04
C CYS A 189 0.30 2.79 -14.34
N ASP A 190 1.14 2.60 -15.36
CA ASP A 190 0.74 2.01 -16.64
C ASP A 190 0.19 0.58 -16.43
N ALA A 191 0.87 -0.26 -15.64
CA ALA A 191 0.39 -1.62 -15.35
C ALA A 191 -0.99 -1.64 -14.66
N ARG A 192 -1.22 -0.71 -13.72
CA ARG A 192 -2.55 -0.52 -13.12
C ARG A 192 -3.57 -0.10 -14.18
N ASP A 193 -3.28 0.96 -14.93
CA ASP A 193 -4.24 1.61 -15.83
C ASP A 193 -4.58 0.70 -17.03
N GLU A 194 -3.60 -0.04 -17.57
CA GLU A 194 -3.76 -0.99 -18.68
C GLU A 194 -4.36 -2.34 -18.22
N GLY A 195 -4.21 -2.68 -16.94
CA GLY A 195 -4.47 -4.01 -16.38
C GLY A 195 -5.51 -4.04 -15.26
N LYS A 196 -5.27 -4.89 -14.26
CA LYS A 196 -6.14 -5.05 -13.09
C LYS A 196 -5.90 -3.93 -12.09
N ASP A 197 -6.99 -3.31 -11.65
CA ASP A 197 -6.94 -2.15 -10.77
C ASP A 197 -6.29 -2.50 -9.44
N ILE A 198 -5.34 -1.67 -9.04
CA ILE A 198 -4.55 -1.77 -7.82
C ILE A 198 -4.13 -0.37 -7.40
N PHE A 199 -4.12 -0.08 -6.10
CA PHE A 199 -3.64 1.18 -5.56
C PHE A 199 -2.12 1.27 -5.66
N VAL A 200 -1.58 2.38 -6.18
CA VAL A 200 -0.13 2.58 -6.31
C VAL A 200 0.33 3.64 -5.30
N LEU A 201 1.13 3.20 -4.32
CA LEU A 201 1.86 4.05 -3.38
C LEU A 201 3.29 4.24 -3.87
N ALA A 202 3.66 5.47 -4.22
CA ALA A 202 5.06 5.77 -4.55
C ALA A 202 5.82 6.22 -3.31
N ARG A 203 6.89 5.50 -2.98
CA ARG A 203 7.77 5.83 -1.87
C ARG A 203 9.06 6.48 -2.38
N THR A 204 9.53 7.52 -1.69
CA THR A 204 10.87 8.07 -1.90
C THR A 204 11.70 8.02 -0.64
N ASP A 205 12.93 7.53 -0.79
CA ASP A 205 13.96 7.49 0.25
C ASP A 205 14.99 8.63 0.10
N SER A 206 14.72 9.57 -0.81
CA SER A 206 15.64 10.62 -1.24
C SER A 206 15.80 11.79 -0.27
N LEU A 207 15.12 11.78 0.88
CA LEU A 207 15.29 12.81 1.91
C LEU A 207 16.74 12.92 2.42
N ILE A 208 17.53 11.85 2.28
CA ILE A 208 18.98 11.84 2.53
C ILE A 208 19.77 12.81 1.64
N LEU A 209 19.19 13.22 0.49
CA LEU A 209 19.74 14.20 -0.44
C LEU A 209 19.17 15.62 -0.20
N GLY A 210 18.29 15.78 0.79
CA GLY A 210 17.65 17.03 1.17
C GLY A 210 16.17 17.11 0.80
N TRP A 211 15.48 18.07 1.45
CA TRP A 211 14.04 18.30 1.28
C TRP A 211 13.63 18.56 -0.17
N GLU A 212 14.38 19.42 -0.87
CA GLU A 212 14.07 19.82 -2.25
C GLU A 212 14.12 18.65 -3.22
N GLU A 213 15.07 17.72 -3.05
CA GLU A 213 15.15 16.50 -3.87
C GLU A 213 13.95 15.59 -3.62
N ALA A 214 13.60 15.36 -2.35
CA ALA A 214 12.45 14.54 -1.97
C ALA A 214 11.13 15.12 -2.49
N MET A 215 10.93 16.43 -2.35
CA MET A 215 9.73 17.11 -2.84
C MET A 215 9.67 17.11 -4.37
N ALA A 216 10.79 17.31 -5.07
CA ALA A 216 10.82 17.26 -6.53
C ALA A 216 10.37 15.88 -7.05
N ARG A 217 10.82 14.79 -6.41
CA ARG A 217 10.40 13.43 -6.77
C ARG A 217 8.95 13.16 -6.42
N ALA A 218 8.53 13.49 -5.19
CA ALA A 218 7.17 13.31 -4.74
C ALA A 218 6.13 14.05 -5.61
N LYS A 219 6.43 15.30 -6.01
CA LYS A 219 5.59 16.10 -6.92
C LYS A 219 5.51 15.47 -8.30
N GLU A 220 6.61 14.91 -8.80
CA GLU A 220 6.62 14.22 -10.09
C GLU A 220 5.87 12.88 -10.03
N PHE A 221 6.00 12.12 -8.94
CA PHE A 221 5.21 10.91 -8.73
C PHE A 221 3.71 11.22 -8.71
N LYS A 222 3.30 12.31 -8.05
CA LYS A 222 1.93 12.84 -8.12
C LYS A 222 1.53 13.17 -9.56
N ARG A 223 2.39 13.86 -10.32
CA ARG A 223 2.13 14.22 -11.73
C ARG A 223 1.94 12.99 -12.63
N ILE A 224 2.73 11.93 -12.41
CA ILE A 224 2.60 10.63 -13.09
C ILE A 224 1.24 9.99 -12.80
N GLY A 225 0.66 10.27 -11.63
CA GLY A 225 -0.67 9.82 -11.25
C GLY A 225 -0.64 8.61 -10.34
N VAL A 226 0.23 8.60 -9.33
CA VAL A 226 0.13 7.68 -8.19
C VAL A 226 -1.12 7.97 -7.36
N ASP A 227 -1.54 7.03 -6.52
CA ASP A 227 -2.70 7.22 -5.66
C ASP A 227 -2.34 7.86 -4.31
N ALA A 228 -1.09 7.65 -3.87
CA ALA A 228 -0.52 8.28 -2.69
C ALA A 228 1.01 8.37 -2.80
N VAL A 229 1.59 9.21 -1.95
CA VAL A 229 3.04 9.34 -1.81
C VAL A 229 3.48 9.03 -0.38
N PHE A 230 4.63 8.38 -0.24
CA PHE A 230 5.31 8.19 1.03
C PHE A 230 6.72 8.79 0.96
N VAL A 231 6.96 9.88 1.71
CA VAL A 231 8.32 10.41 1.92
C VAL A 231 8.87 9.76 3.19
N GLU A 232 9.84 8.87 3.04
CA GLU A 232 10.39 8.10 4.15
C GLU A 232 11.21 8.99 5.11
N ALA A 233 11.14 8.66 6.40
CA ALA A 233 11.95 9.26 7.47
C ALA A 233 11.81 10.79 7.66
N LEU A 234 10.61 11.34 7.50
CA LEU A 234 10.31 12.71 7.94
C LEU A 234 10.64 12.87 9.44
N PRO A 235 11.42 13.90 9.82
CA PRO A 235 12.04 13.95 11.16
C PRO A 235 11.06 14.32 12.28
N ASP A 236 10.03 15.11 11.97
CA ASP A 236 9.14 15.71 12.96
C ASP A 236 7.76 16.04 12.38
N ARG A 237 6.85 16.45 13.28
CA ARG A 237 5.47 16.81 12.94
C ARG A 237 5.39 18.02 12.01
N GLU A 238 6.28 19.00 12.15
CA GLU A 238 6.31 20.18 11.29
C GLU A 238 6.61 19.79 9.84
N SER A 239 7.62 18.95 9.65
CA SER A 239 7.99 18.36 8.36
C SER A 239 6.85 17.54 7.77
N MET A 240 6.14 16.74 8.58
CA MET A 240 4.95 16.03 8.13
C MET A 240 3.83 16.99 7.67
N THR A 241 3.52 18.03 8.45
CA THR A 241 2.52 19.03 8.07
C THR A 241 2.91 19.78 6.79
N LYS A 242 4.18 20.14 6.65
CA LYS A 242 4.72 20.79 5.45
C LYS A 242 4.60 19.87 4.22
N CYS A 243 4.97 18.59 4.35
CA CYS A 243 4.87 17.57 3.29
C CYS A 243 3.41 17.43 2.80
N VAL A 244 2.46 17.24 3.72
CA VAL A 244 1.02 17.12 3.38
C VAL A 244 0.53 18.34 2.62
N LYS A 245 0.88 19.55 3.09
CA LYS A 245 0.46 20.81 2.47
C LYS A 245 1.06 21.01 1.08
N GLU A 246 2.34 20.67 0.89
CA GLU A 246 3.02 20.83 -0.41
C GLU A 246 2.57 19.82 -1.45
N LEU A 247 2.28 18.59 -1.04
CA LEU A 247 1.94 17.51 -1.96
C LEU A 247 0.46 17.45 -2.29
N ASP A 248 -0.45 17.82 -1.37
CA ASP A 248 -1.91 17.86 -1.57
C ASP A 248 -2.44 16.61 -2.31
N ILE A 249 -2.07 15.45 -1.76
CA ILE A 249 -2.42 14.09 -2.20
C ILE A 249 -2.44 13.21 -0.93
N PRO A 250 -3.15 12.06 -0.88
CA PRO A 250 -2.98 11.14 0.23
C PRO A 250 -1.49 10.81 0.48
N THR A 251 -1.07 10.92 1.75
CA THR A 251 0.32 10.69 2.16
C THR A 251 0.41 9.66 3.27
N PHE A 252 1.45 8.84 3.23
CA PHE A 252 1.77 7.88 4.29
C PHE A 252 2.88 8.43 5.19
N ALA A 253 2.86 8.02 6.45
CA ALA A 253 3.94 8.24 7.40
C ALA A 253 4.16 6.96 8.20
N ASN A 254 5.42 6.58 8.41
CA ASN A 254 5.77 5.62 9.45
C ASN A 254 6.29 6.39 10.68
N SER A 255 5.84 5.99 11.86
CA SER A 255 6.34 6.52 13.12
C SER A 255 7.42 5.58 13.65
N LYS A 256 8.63 6.13 13.89
CA LYS A 256 9.58 5.45 14.76
C LYS A 256 9.03 5.45 16.19
N SER A 257 9.16 4.34 16.91
CA SER A 257 9.35 4.47 18.35
C SER A 257 10.69 5.18 18.53
N GLN A 258 10.68 6.42 19.00
CA GLN A 258 11.91 6.99 19.54
C GLN A 258 12.25 6.11 20.76
N SER A 259 13.28 5.28 20.62
CA SER A 259 13.96 4.62 21.74
C SER A 259 14.88 5.62 22.42
#